data_AF-A0A1V6N0H1-F1
#
_entry.id   AF-A0A1V6N0H1-F1
#
_cell.length_a   1.000
_cell.length_b   1.000
_cell.length_c   1.000
_cell.angle_alpha   90.00
_cell.angle_beta   90.00
_cell.angle_gamma   90.00
#
_symmetry.space_group_name_H-M   'P 1'
#
loop_
_entity.id
_entity.type
_entity.pdbx_description
1 polymer ?
#
loop_
_entity_poly.entity_id
_entity_poly.type
_entity_poly.pdbx_seq_one_letter_code
_entity_poly.pdbx_strand_id
1 'polypeptide(L)'
;MELFDRVNSVFEDFKSESIVEQGRLFEKAFTRKRKLSFDRVALFLLNKNGLTQTLEAYNFSLGLNIDNFSRQAFCQARMKFNPEIFKTISGGIYDCLNNMMIDFQIAPYKTSEKELAYKNIEKALKLFKNDEIILIFDRGYPSIEFFQFLTEKNIKFIFRIKKDNYKFQTNKIEGNKGIINLKTKKNHQIRIN
;
A
#
# COMPACT_ATOMS: atom_id res chain seq x y z
N MET A 1 -22.46 -6.53 2.91
CA MET A 1 -21.75 -7.69 2.33
C MET A 1 -20.36 -7.28 1.83
N GLU A 2 -20.20 -6.11 1.18
CA GLU A 2 -18.94 -5.62 0.59
C GLU A 2 -17.79 -5.20 1.55
N LEU A 3 -18.04 -4.88 2.82
CA LEU A 3 -16.97 -4.49 3.76
C LEU A 3 -16.14 -5.69 4.24
N PHE A 4 -16.78 -6.85 4.38
CA PHE A 4 -16.13 -8.10 4.81
C PHE A 4 -15.21 -8.66 3.72
N ASP A 5 -15.59 -8.53 2.45
CA ASP A 5 -14.79 -9.01 1.33
C ASP A 5 -13.46 -8.24 1.16
N ARG A 6 -13.42 -6.98 1.59
CA ARG A 6 -12.22 -6.12 1.50
C ARG A 6 -11.26 -6.29 2.67
N VAL A 7 -11.80 -6.55 3.87
CA VAL A 7 -10.98 -7.01 5.00
C VAL A 7 -10.36 -8.38 4.66
N ASN A 8 -11.11 -9.25 3.99
CA ASN A 8 -10.59 -10.51 3.45
C ASN A 8 -9.50 -10.29 2.39
N SER A 9 -9.57 -9.25 1.53
CA SER A 9 -8.51 -9.00 0.52
C SER A 9 -7.17 -8.62 1.15
N VAL A 10 -7.17 -7.79 2.21
CA VAL A 10 -5.96 -7.50 3.02
C VAL A 10 -5.41 -8.77 3.66
N PHE A 11 -6.28 -9.71 4.03
CA PHE A 11 -5.88 -10.99 4.59
C PHE A 11 -5.39 -12.00 3.54
N GLU A 12 -5.85 -11.89 2.28
CA GLU A 12 -5.27 -12.63 1.14
C GLU A 12 -3.87 -12.12 0.78
N ASP A 13 -3.60 -10.81 0.92
CA ASP A 13 -2.25 -10.26 0.68
C ASP A 13 -1.19 -10.89 1.58
N PHE A 14 -1.51 -11.17 2.85
CA PHE A 14 -0.62 -11.89 3.78
C PHE A 14 -0.36 -13.35 3.37
N LYS A 15 -1.17 -13.93 2.48
CA LYS A 15 -0.94 -15.27 1.93
C LYS A 15 -0.09 -15.24 0.66
N SER A 16 0.15 -14.07 0.06
CA SER A 16 0.97 -13.97 -1.14
C SER A 16 2.42 -14.39 -0.86
N GLU A 17 3.01 -15.15 -1.79
CA GLU A 17 4.38 -15.69 -1.63
C GLU A 17 5.40 -14.57 -1.40
N SER A 18 5.23 -13.43 -2.08
CA SER A 18 6.11 -12.26 -1.92
C SER A 18 6.07 -11.68 -0.50
N ILE A 19 4.90 -11.63 0.15
CA ILE A 19 4.78 -11.11 1.51
C ILE A 19 5.29 -12.12 2.53
N VAL A 20 5.06 -13.41 2.32
CA VAL A 20 5.60 -14.47 3.19
C VAL A 20 7.13 -14.50 3.15
N GLU A 21 7.73 -14.34 1.98
CA GLU A 21 9.19 -14.31 1.81
C GLU A 21 9.84 -13.14 2.56
N GLN A 22 9.16 -12.01 2.63
CA GLN A 22 9.67 -10.81 3.29
C GLN A 22 9.37 -10.78 4.80
N GLY A 23 8.27 -11.41 5.18
CA GLY A 23 7.83 -11.54 6.56
C GLY A 23 8.48 -12.71 7.32
N ARG A 24 9.24 -13.59 6.66
CA ARG A 24 10.04 -14.62 7.34
C ARG A 24 11.43 -14.10 7.71
N LEU A 25 11.95 -14.49 8.88
CA LEU A 25 13.32 -14.11 9.29
C LEU A 25 14.42 -14.92 8.61
N PHE A 26 14.11 -16.12 8.13
CA PHE A 26 15.05 -16.99 7.42
C PHE A 26 14.29 -17.87 6.43
N GLU A 27 14.97 -18.33 5.38
CA GLU A 27 14.35 -19.01 4.23
C GLU A 27 13.51 -20.24 4.62
N LYS A 28 13.97 -21.03 5.60
CA LYS A 28 13.27 -22.24 6.05
C LYS A 28 12.06 -21.98 6.96
N ALA A 29 11.80 -20.72 7.35
CA ALA A 29 10.64 -20.38 8.16
C ALA A 29 9.35 -20.37 7.33
N PHE A 30 8.25 -20.81 7.95
CA PHE A 30 6.91 -20.86 7.36
C PHE A 30 6.74 -21.66 6.05
N THR A 31 7.70 -22.52 5.69
CA THR A 31 7.63 -23.37 4.48
C THR A 31 6.74 -24.60 4.63
N ARG A 32 6.36 -24.97 5.86
CA ARG A 32 5.54 -26.16 6.14
C ARG A 32 4.11 -25.77 6.49
N LYS A 33 3.14 -26.55 6.03
CA LYS A 33 1.73 -26.41 6.39
C LYS A 33 1.51 -26.80 7.86
N ARG A 34 1.45 -25.80 8.74
CA ARG A 34 1.28 -25.92 10.21
C ARG A 34 -0.01 -25.21 10.63
N LYS A 35 -0.49 -25.48 11.84
CA LYS A 35 -1.64 -24.76 12.44
C LYS A 35 -1.43 -23.25 12.48
N LEU A 36 -0.20 -22.82 12.81
CA LEU A 36 0.27 -21.43 12.78
C LEU A 36 1.09 -21.16 11.51
N SER A 37 0.41 -20.86 10.42
CA SER A 37 1.01 -20.32 9.19
C SER A 37 1.36 -18.84 9.33
N PHE A 38 2.11 -18.29 8.38
CA PHE A 38 2.58 -16.91 8.41
C PHE A 38 1.43 -15.90 8.54
N ASP A 39 0.40 -16.04 7.71
CA ASP A 39 -0.83 -15.23 7.71
C ASP A 39 -1.53 -15.28 9.08
N ARG A 40 -1.64 -16.47 9.68
CA ARG A 40 -2.27 -16.63 11.00
C ARG A 40 -1.46 -16.00 12.13
N VAL A 41 -0.14 -16.06 12.07
CA VAL A 41 0.73 -15.34 13.02
C VAL A 41 0.57 -13.83 12.84
N ALA A 42 0.51 -13.33 11.59
CA ALA A 42 0.28 -11.92 11.30
C ALA A 42 -1.09 -11.45 11.85
N LEU A 43 -2.16 -12.18 11.52
CA LEU A 43 -3.52 -11.95 11.99
C LEU A 43 -3.61 -11.93 13.52
N PHE A 44 -2.97 -12.89 14.19
CA PHE A 44 -2.98 -12.96 15.65
C PHE A 44 -2.22 -11.82 16.33
N LEU A 45 -1.20 -11.25 15.66
CA LEU A 45 -0.47 -10.08 16.13
C LEU A 45 -1.26 -8.78 15.93
N LEU A 46 -2.03 -8.67 14.85
CA LEU A 46 -2.88 -7.50 14.56
C LEU A 46 -4.14 -7.43 15.43
N ASN A 47 -4.68 -8.57 15.85
CA ASN A 47 -5.94 -8.66 16.59
C ASN A 47 -5.75 -8.87 18.11
N LYS A 48 -4.75 -8.20 18.71
CA LYS A 48 -4.49 -8.27 20.15
C LYS A 48 -5.49 -7.41 20.92
N ASN A 49 -6.21 -8.03 21.86
CA ASN A 49 -7.32 -7.41 22.61
C ASN A 49 -6.99 -7.22 24.10
N GLY A 50 -5.71 -7.31 24.48
CA GLY A 50 -5.27 -7.08 25.87
C GLY A 50 -5.63 -8.22 26.84
N LEU A 51 -6.09 -9.37 26.33
CA LEU A 51 -6.37 -10.56 27.14
C LEU A 51 -5.09 -11.39 27.36
N THR A 52 -5.18 -12.43 28.20
CA THR A 52 -4.07 -13.38 28.34
C THR A 52 -3.81 -14.09 27.00
N GLN A 53 -2.55 -14.37 26.67
CA GLN A 53 -2.20 -15.00 25.39
C GLN A 53 -2.92 -16.34 25.16
N THR A 54 -3.23 -17.08 26.23
CA THR A 54 -4.00 -18.32 26.17
C THR A 54 -5.45 -18.07 25.77
N LEU A 55 -6.10 -17.07 26.37
CA LEU A 55 -7.47 -16.71 26.06
C LEU A 55 -7.59 -16.11 24.66
N GLU A 56 -6.61 -15.31 24.25
CA GLU A 56 -6.54 -14.80 22.87
C GLU A 56 -6.36 -15.94 21.86
N ALA A 57 -5.49 -16.93 22.14
CA ALA A 57 -5.31 -18.10 21.27
C ALA A 57 -6.61 -18.89 21.12
N TYR A 58 -7.32 -19.11 22.22
CA TYR A 58 -8.62 -19.77 22.20
C TYR A 58 -9.65 -18.99 21.38
N ASN A 59 -9.84 -17.70 21.68
CA ASN A 59 -10.81 -16.84 20.97
C ASN A 59 -10.49 -16.72 19.47
N PHE A 60 -9.21 -16.58 19.13
CA PHE A 60 -8.76 -16.51 17.74
C PHE A 60 -9.01 -17.81 16.99
N SER A 61 -8.70 -18.95 17.63
CA SER A 61 -8.90 -20.27 17.02
C SER A 61 -10.38 -20.57 16.81
N LEU A 62 -11.21 -20.22 17.80
CA LEU A 62 -12.67 -20.31 17.71
C LEU A 62 -13.23 -19.42 16.60
N GLY A 63 -12.81 -18.15 16.55
CA GLY A 63 -13.30 -17.17 15.58
C GLY A 63 -12.93 -17.49 14.13
N LEU A 64 -11.80 -18.17 13.89
CA LEU A 64 -11.39 -18.62 12.56
C LEU A 64 -11.79 -20.07 12.25
N ASN A 65 -12.46 -20.76 13.18
CA ASN A 65 -12.78 -22.18 13.09
C ASN A 65 -11.55 -23.07 12.76
N ILE A 66 -10.46 -22.86 13.50
CA ILE A 66 -9.22 -23.63 13.37
C ILE A 66 -8.88 -24.35 14.67
N ASP A 67 -8.03 -25.35 14.56
CA ASP A 67 -7.46 -26.02 15.73
C ASP A 67 -6.74 -25.03 16.67
N ASN A 68 -7.04 -25.14 17.96
CA ASN A 68 -6.39 -24.33 18.98
C ASN A 68 -4.87 -24.61 19.07
N PHE A 69 -4.13 -23.63 19.58
CA PHE A 69 -2.68 -23.69 19.75
C PHE A 69 -2.23 -23.14 21.11
N SER A 70 -1.08 -23.60 21.58
CA SER A 70 -0.52 -23.16 22.86
C SER A 70 0.25 -21.84 22.74
N ARG A 71 0.40 -21.17 23.88
CA ARG A 71 1.28 -19.99 24.02
C ARG A 71 2.69 -20.27 23.50
N GLN A 72 3.27 -21.42 23.87
CA GLN A 72 4.61 -21.82 23.47
C GLN A 72 4.72 -22.00 21.95
N ALA A 73 3.72 -22.64 21.33
CA ALA A 73 3.65 -22.80 19.89
C ALA A 73 3.60 -21.43 19.17
N PHE A 74 2.81 -20.50 19.71
CA PHE A 74 2.77 -19.13 19.19
C PHE A 74 4.11 -18.40 19.34
N CYS A 75 4.74 -18.45 20.51
CA CYS A 75 6.05 -17.83 20.74
C CYS A 75 7.12 -18.36 19.76
N GLN A 76 7.16 -19.66 19.54
CA GLN A 76 8.09 -20.28 18.57
C GLN A 76 7.80 -19.85 17.13
N ALA A 77 6.54 -19.66 16.76
CA ALA A 77 6.17 -19.16 15.44
C ALA A 77 6.55 -17.68 15.29
N ARG A 78 6.28 -16.87 16.32
CA ARG A 78 6.62 -15.43 16.38
C ARG A 78 8.12 -15.19 16.27
N MET A 79 8.97 -16.04 16.87
CA MET A 79 10.43 -15.95 16.72
C MET A 79 10.94 -16.12 15.29
N LYS A 80 10.10 -16.60 14.38
CA LYS A 80 10.42 -16.77 12.96
C LYS A 80 9.83 -15.65 12.09
N PHE A 81 8.99 -14.80 12.69
CA PHE A 81 8.26 -13.73 12.05
C PHE A 81 9.08 -12.43 12.10
N ASN A 82 9.24 -11.79 10.96
CA ASN A 82 9.90 -10.49 10.82
C ASN A 82 8.88 -9.37 11.10
N PRO A 83 8.94 -8.67 12.24
CA PRO A 83 7.96 -7.63 12.58
C PRO A 83 8.03 -6.39 11.68
N GLU A 84 9.11 -6.20 10.91
CA GLU A 84 9.23 -5.10 9.96
C GLU A 84 8.19 -5.18 8.84
N ILE A 85 7.56 -6.34 8.62
CA ILE A 85 6.44 -6.48 7.69
C ILE A 85 5.21 -5.68 8.14
N PHE A 86 5.09 -5.30 9.42
CA PHE A 86 4.03 -4.41 9.87
C PHE A 86 4.34 -2.92 9.68
N LYS A 87 5.58 -2.57 9.33
CA LYS A 87 5.90 -1.20 8.88
C LYS A 87 5.48 -0.97 7.43
N THR A 88 4.68 -1.88 6.87
CA THR A 88 4.18 -1.86 5.50
C THR A 88 3.60 -0.50 5.14
N ILE A 89 3.96 -0.05 3.94
CA ILE A 89 3.37 1.11 3.31
C ILE A 89 2.11 0.62 2.59
N SER A 90 0.98 1.23 2.90
CA SER A 90 -0.27 1.01 2.18
C SER A 90 -0.45 2.10 1.13
N GLY A 91 -0.71 1.70 -0.12
CA GLY A 91 -1.08 2.61 -1.20
C GLY A 91 -2.45 2.23 -1.73
N GLY A 92 -3.33 3.20 -1.94
CA GLY A 92 -4.65 2.95 -2.51
C GLY A 92 -5.14 4.08 -3.39
N ILE A 93 -6.18 3.81 -4.18
CA ILE A 93 -6.95 4.81 -4.92
C ILE A 93 -8.34 4.81 -4.33
N TYR A 94 -8.81 5.99 -3.96
CA TYR A 94 -10.15 6.22 -3.42
C TYR A 94 -10.94 7.11 -4.37
N ASP A 95 -12.15 6.69 -4.69
CA ASP A 95 -13.13 7.47 -5.42
C ASP A 95 -13.92 8.33 -4.44
N CYS A 96 -13.66 9.64 -4.51
CA CYS A 96 -14.27 10.63 -3.64
C CYS A 96 -15.75 10.91 -3.97
N LEU A 97 -16.23 10.60 -5.17
CA LEU A 97 -17.62 10.86 -5.55
C LEU A 97 -18.55 9.73 -5.10
N ASN A 98 -18.06 8.50 -5.22
CA ASN A 98 -18.83 7.31 -4.87
C ASN A 98 -18.50 6.76 -3.48
N ASN A 99 -17.63 7.45 -2.73
CA ASN A 99 -17.14 7.04 -1.42
C ASN A 99 -16.62 5.59 -1.39
N MET A 100 -15.90 5.21 -2.43
CA MET A 100 -15.51 3.83 -2.67
C MET A 100 -14.01 3.74 -2.90
N MET A 101 -13.32 2.88 -2.16
CA MET A 101 -11.94 2.58 -2.48
C MET A 101 -11.88 1.69 -3.74
N ILE A 102 -11.08 2.08 -4.73
CA ILE A 102 -10.95 1.44 -6.04
C ILE A 102 -9.88 0.35 -6.03
N ASP A 103 -8.73 0.63 -5.42
CA ASP A 103 -7.63 -0.33 -5.25
C ASP A 103 -6.94 -0.03 -3.93
N PHE A 104 -6.42 -1.07 -3.28
CA PHE A 104 -5.64 -0.95 -2.05
C PHE A 104 -4.59 -2.05 -2.07
N GLN A 105 -3.34 -1.66 -1.86
CA GLN A 105 -2.20 -2.56 -1.84
C GLN A 105 -1.39 -2.31 -0.58
N ILE A 106 -1.03 -3.40 0.09
CA ILE A 106 -0.07 -3.38 1.18
C ILE A 106 1.26 -3.84 0.62
N ALA A 107 2.31 -3.06 0.83
CA ALA A 107 3.65 -3.43 0.43
C ALA A 107 4.66 -3.15 1.55
N PRO A 108 5.80 -3.87 1.55
CA PRO A 108 6.86 -3.70 2.53
C PRO A 108 7.29 -2.23 2.68
N TYR A 109 7.74 -1.83 3.87
CA TYR A 109 8.15 -0.43 4.13
C TYR A 109 9.27 0.09 3.20
N LYS A 110 10.08 -0.83 2.65
CA LYS A 110 11.16 -0.49 1.71
C LYS A 110 10.63 -0.09 0.34
N THR A 111 9.40 -0.48 0.01
CA THR A 111 8.73 -0.14 -1.25
C THR A 111 8.35 1.33 -1.21
N SER A 112 8.76 2.08 -2.23
CA SER A 112 8.39 3.50 -2.29
C SER A 112 6.88 3.66 -2.51
N GLU A 113 6.23 4.62 -1.82
CA GLU A 113 4.81 4.95 -2.04
C GLU A 113 4.49 5.19 -3.54
N LYS A 114 5.43 5.76 -4.29
CA LYS A 114 5.28 5.97 -5.73
C LYS A 114 5.22 4.65 -6.51
N GLU A 115 5.94 3.62 -6.08
CA GLU A 115 5.89 2.29 -6.73
C GLU A 115 4.49 1.68 -6.61
N LEU A 116 3.86 1.83 -5.45
CA LEU A 116 2.47 1.41 -5.25
C LEU A 116 1.52 2.25 -6.08
N ALA A 117 1.71 3.56 -6.12
CA ALA A 117 0.87 4.44 -6.94
C ALA A 117 0.94 4.08 -8.43
N TYR A 118 2.11 3.78 -9.00
CA TYR A 118 2.18 3.33 -10.40
C TYR A 118 1.29 2.11 -10.66
N LYS A 119 1.37 1.08 -9.79
CA LYS A 119 0.56 -0.14 -9.90
C LYS A 119 -0.94 0.13 -9.75
N ASN A 120 -1.30 0.94 -8.75
CA ASN A 120 -2.70 1.27 -8.48
C ASN A 120 -3.30 2.05 -9.65
N ILE A 121 -2.56 3.00 -10.22
CA ILE A 121 -3.00 3.82 -11.36
C ILE A 121 -3.23 2.94 -12.58
N GLU A 122 -2.32 2.00 -12.89
CA GLU A 122 -2.51 1.10 -14.01
C GLU A 122 -3.77 0.23 -13.88
N LYS A 123 -4.11 -0.22 -12.66
CA LYS A 123 -5.37 -0.94 -12.40
C LYS A 123 -6.57 -0.01 -12.55
N ALA A 124 -6.53 1.18 -11.97
CA ALA A 124 -7.62 2.14 -12.08
C ALA A 124 -7.90 2.53 -13.54
N LEU A 125 -6.87 2.78 -14.35
CA LEU A 125 -7.04 3.08 -15.78
C LEU A 125 -7.67 1.94 -16.58
N LYS A 126 -7.44 0.69 -16.19
CA LYS A 126 -8.11 -0.46 -16.80
C LYS A 126 -9.60 -0.49 -16.45
N LEU A 127 -9.95 -0.15 -15.22
CA LEU A 127 -11.32 -0.12 -14.73
C LEU A 127 -12.12 1.04 -15.34
N PHE A 128 -11.53 2.23 -15.40
CA PHE A 128 -12.14 3.48 -15.88
C PHE A 128 -11.74 3.82 -17.31
N LYS A 129 -11.51 2.82 -18.17
CA LYS A 129 -10.90 3.00 -19.50
C LYS A 129 -11.63 4.01 -20.39
N ASN A 130 -12.94 4.16 -20.20
CA ASN A 130 -13.79 5.04 -21.01
C ASN A 130 -14.20 6.33 -20.27
N ASP A 131 -13.76 6.50 -19.02
CA ASP A 131 -14.17 7.62 -18.18
C ASP A 131 -13.06 8.67 -18.11
N GLU A 132 -13.45 9.94 -18.07
CA GLU A 132 -12.51 11.00 -17.75
C GLU A 132 -12.20 10.98 -16.25
N ILE A 133 -10.97 10.62 -15.88
CA ILE A 133 -10.51 10.60 -14.50
C ILE A 133 -9.58 11.78 -14.20
N ILE A 134 -9.69 12.33 -12.99
CA ILE A 134 -8.72 13.25 -12.40
C ILE A 134 -8.13 12.59 -11.17
N LEU A 135 -6.81 12.43 -11.13
CA LEU A 135 -6.12 11.87 -9.97
C LEU A 135 -5.59 12.97 -9.05
N ILE A 136 -5.87 12.86 -7.75
CA ILE A 136 -5.47 13.83 -6.73
C ILE A 136 -4.43 13.17 -5.82
N PHE A 137 -3.32 13.86 -5.57
CA PHE A 137 -2.19 13.32 -4.81
C PHE A 137 -1.73 14.26 -3.69
N ASP A 138 -1.21 13.68 -2.60
CA ASP A 138 -0.57 14.43 -1.51
C ASP A 138 0.91 14.78 -1.83
N ARG A 139 1.55 15.56 -0.96
CA ARG A 139 2.89 16.16 -1.06
C ARG A 139 4.05 15.18 -1.17
N GLY A 140 3.85 13.89 -0.87
CA GLY A 140 4.89 12.85 -0.96
C GLY A 140 5.10 12.31 -2.38
N TYR A 141 4.14 12.53 -3.28
CA TYR A 141 4.17 11.99 -4.65
C TYR A 141 4.87 12.84 -5.71
N PRO A 142 4.87 14.19 -5.67
CA PRO A 142 5.50 15.00 -6.71
C PRO A 142 6.96 14.62 -7.00
N SER A 143 7.25 14.17 -8.22
CA SER A 143 8.60 14.04 -8.76
C SER A 143 8.58 14.24 -10.27
N ILE A 144 9.73 14.59 -10.86
CA ILE A 144 9.84 14.84 -12.31
C ILE A 144 9.43 13.59 -13.10
N GLU A 145 9.87 12.42 -12.66
CA GLU A 145 9.53 11.13 -13.24
C GLU A 145 8.02 10.83 -13.13
N PHE A 146 7.40 11.19 -12.00
CA PHE A 146 5.98 10.94 -11.78
C PHE A 146 5.09 11.85 -12.64
N PHE A 147 5.47 13.12 -12.81
CA PHE A 147 4.81 14.03 -13.75
C PHE A 147 4.92 13.53 -15.19
N GLN A 148 6.10 13.05 -15.59
CA GLN A 148 6.32 12.50 -16.92
C GLN A 148 5.37 11.31 -17.19
N PHE A 149 5.33 10.34 -16.26
CA PHE A 149 4.47 9.18 -16.36
C PHE A 149 3.00 9.54 -16.55
N LEU A 150 2.47 10.46 -15.74
CA LEU A 150 1.06 10.87 -15.82
C LEU A 150 0.75 11.59 -17.14
N THR A 151 1.68 12.42 -17.61
CA THR A 151 1.53 13.18 -18.86
C THR A 151 1.58 12.26 -20.08
N GLU A 152 2.50 11.29 -20.11
CA GLU A 152 2.62 10.28 -21.17
C GLU A 152 1.38 9.39 -21.27
N LYS A 153 0.71 9.14 -20.14
CA LYS A 153 -0.56 8.41 -20.09
C LYS A 153 -1.79 9.29 -20.38
N ASN A 154 -1.61 10.58 -20.66
CA ASN A 154 -2.67 11.57 -20.88
C ASN A 154 -3.68 11.65 -19.72
N ILE A 155 -3.19 11.56 -18.48
CA ILE A 155 -4.02 11.59 -17.27
C ILE A 155 -4.10 13.02 -16.73
N LYS A 156 -5.30 13.49 -16.40
CA LYS A 156 -5.49 14.77 -15.68
C LYS A 156 -5.14 14.55 -14.20
N PHE A 157 -4.37 15.46 -13.59
CA PHE A 157 -3.92 15.29 -12.21
C PHE A 157 -3.85 16.59 -11.42
N ILE A 158 -3.94 16.48 -10.09
CA ILE A 158 -3.75 17.56 -9.12
C ILE A 158 -2.79 17.09 -8.04
N PHE A 159 -1.76 17.88 -7.75
CA PHE A 159 -0.83 17.62 -6.66
C PHE A 159 -0.93 18.69 -5.58
N ARG A 160 -0.97 18.27 -4.32
CA ARG A 160 -0.62 19.16 -3.21
C ARG A 160 0.90 19.32 -3.18
N ILE A 161 1.43 20.54 -3.29
CA ILE A 161 2.86 20.83 -3.28
C ILE A 161 3.21 21.67 -2.04
N LYS A 162 4.39 21.44 -1.43
CA LYS A 162 4.90 22.31 -0.36
C LYS A 162 5.35 23.64 -0.96
N LYS A 163 5.04 24.77 -0.31
CA LYS A 163 5.34 26.14 -0.78
C LYS A 163 6.79 26.38 -1.21
N ASP A 164 7.74 25.62 -0.67
CA ASP A 164 9.17 25.75 -0.99
C ASP A 164 9.61 24.93 -2.20
N ASN A 165 8.84 23.94 -2.60
CA ASN A 165 9.14 23.12 -3.76
C ASN A 165 8.86 23.91 -5.05
N TYR A 166 9.78 23.82 -6.00
CA TYR A 166 9.70 24.49 -7.31
C TYR A 166 9.64 26.03 -7.26
N LYS A 167 10.06 26.66 -6.15
CA LYS A 167 10.08 28.13 -5.97
C LYS A 167 10.71 28.89 -7.14
N PHE A 168 11.83 28.39 -7.68
CA PHE A 168 12.51 29.03 -8.80
C PHE A 168 11.65 29.05 -10.07
N GLN A 169 10.85 28.01 -10.28
CA GLN A 169 9.95 27.88 -11.40
C GLN A 169 8.65 28.67 -11.16
N THR A 170 8.11 28.64 -9.94
CA THR A 170 6.86 29.32 -9.60
C THR A 170 7.01 30.84 -9.49
N ASN A 171 8.19 31.35 -9.10
CA ASN A 171 8.44 32.80 -9.04
C ASN A 171 8.43 33.47 -10.42
N LYS A 172 8.51 32.69 -11.50
CA LYS A 172 8.43 33.17 -12.89
C LYS A 172 7.00 33.19 -13.42
N ILE A 173 6.03 32.76 -12.62
CA ILE A 173 4.61 32.75 -12.98
C ILE A 173 3.97 34.00 -12.38
N GLU A 174 3.38 34.84 -13.24
CA GLU A 174 2.54 35.95 -12.81
C GLU A 174 1.12 35.44 -12.56
N GLY A 175 0.68 35.46 -11.29
CA GLY A 175 -0.70 35.10 -10.88
C GLY A 175 -0.88 33.64 -10.45
N ASN A 176 -2.15 33.19 -10.37
CA ASN A 176 -2.54 31.85 -9.88
C ASN A 176 -2.57 30.76 -10.97
N LYS A 177 -2.27 31.12 -12.22
CA LYS A 177 -2.20 30.19 -13.37
C LYS A 177 -0.88 30.42 -14.08
N GLY A 178 -0.15 29.35 -14.35
CA GLY A 178 1.06 29.45 -15.15
C GLY A 178 1.69 28.13 -15.43
N ILE A 179 2.61 28.17 -16.39
CA ILE A 179 3.19 26.97 -16.97
C ILE A 179 4.57 26.76 -16.37
N ILE A 180 4.80 25.57 -15.82
CA ILE A 180 6.12 25.17 -15.32
C ILE A 180 6.77 24.23 -16.35
N ASN A 181 7.97 24.60 -16.78
CA ASN A 181 8.84 23.73 -17.57
C ASN A 181 9.85 23.04 -16.65
N LEU A 182 9.72 21.73 -16.47
CA LEU A 182 10.65 20.92 -15.69
C LEU A 182 11.66 20.22 -16.61
N LYS A 183 12.96 20.33 -16.30
CA LYS A 183 14.02 19.62 -17.03
C LYS A 183 14.20 18.20 -16.47
N THR A 184 14.13 17.20 -17.33
CA THR A 184 14.47 15.81 -16.99
C THR A 184 15.96 15.56 -17.11
N LYS A 185 16.47 14.48 -16.50
CA LYS A 185 17.87 14.02 -16.66
C LYS A 185 18.25 13.69 -18.11
N LYS A 186 17.27 13.49 -19.00
CA LYS A 186 17.45 13.22 -20.45
C LYS A 186 17.26 14.46 -21.33
N ASN A 187 17.41 15.68 -20.80
CA ASN A 187 17.20 16.95 -21.52
C ASN A 187 15.78 17.19 -22.09
N HIS A 188 14.79 16.37 -21.75
CA HIS A 188 13.39 16.61 -22.14
C HIS A 188 12.75 17.63 -21.19
N GLN A 189 11.90 18.51 -21.72
CA GLN A 189 11.12 19.46 -20.94
C GLN A 189 9.69 18.94 -20.76
N ILE A 190 9.20 18.91 -19.52
CA ILE A 190 7.81 18.59 -19.19
C ILE A 190 7.08 19.90 -18.94
N ARG A 191 5.97 20.09 -19.65
CA ARG A 191 5.08 21.25 -19.49
C ARG A 191 3.94 20.87 -18.55
N ILE A 192 3.84 21.56 -17.42
CA ILE A 192 2.74 21.41 -16.47
C ILE A 192 1.94 22.72 -16.49
N ASN A 193 0.63 22.61 -16.72
CA ASN A 193 -0.31 23.74 -16.76
C ASN A 193 -1.03 23.91 -15.43
#